data_AF-N1UMG1-F1
#
_entry.id   AF-N1UMG1-F1
#
_cell.length_a   1.000
_cell.length_b   1.000
_cell.length_c   1.000
_cell.angle_alpha   90.00
_cell.angle_beta   90.00
_cell.angle_gamma   90.00
#
_symmetry.space_group_name_H-M   'P 1'
#
loop_
_entity.id
_entity.type
_entity.pdbx_description
1 polymer ?
#
loop_
_entity_poly.entity_id
_entity_poly.type
_entity_poly.pdbx_seq_one_letter_code
_entity_poly.pdbx_strand_id
1 'polypeptide(L)'
;MGWSRGSAGDGGGIDEHSIQFLGDDVTAVIRYDGDDLSYGNIGGQDLDLEEAYFVKGLREPSFSVGKETKLTLEEINPVAFSETLHSLLQVSGFSYPASNENSLKEARETLLKNLQTQEKKEEVFDEVDYTEIYNGFSTAWKKFLSNDHQITRSKNHKSISKITKMYIRSSDKITSIQELKFFTKLEELTLNGPVTDSSLLSELKNLKKIELQNWNLKDLNVLNSCTNLEKVELVDIQGFETDFDCSGLLNESKATIHLNLSGTKFERFPISVTRFQNLTSLSLRDCKLSEVPESIGNLKRLINLYLDKNQLTTLPTSLGTLEQLTQLHIDSNPFTTIPDAVLSLKNLKTLLARWNQISTLPNEIGNLTSLEDLNLHDNQLSSLPTTIQNLSSLTKIGLSKNKFSEFPEPILYLKI
;
A
#
# COMPACT_ATOMS: atom_id res chain seq x y z
N MET A 1 12.48 -40.95 27.96
CA MET A 1 12.13 -41.09 29.38
C MET A 1 11.95 -39.69 29.94
N GLY A 2 10.77 -39.40 30.50
CA GLY A 2 10.49 -38.12 31.13
C GLY A 2 10.63 -38.15 32.65
N TRP A 3 10.14 -37.05 33.24
CA TRP A 3 9.77 -36.79 34.64
C TRP A 3 10.92 -36.39 35.59
N SER A 4 10.81 -35.44 36.54
CA SER A 4 9.83 -34.38 36.86
C SER A 4 10.25 -33.64 38.16
N ARG A 5 9.65 -32.45 38.41
CA ARG A 5 9.41 -31.72 39.70
C ARG A 5 10.61 -31.01 40.36
N GLY A 6 10.53 -29.81 40.96
CA GLY A 6 9.44 -28.83 41.17
C GLY A 6 9.75 -27.91 42.38
N SER A 7 9.43 -26.60 42.27
CA SER A 7 8.99 -25.61 43.30
C SER A 7 9.88 -25.32 44.53
N ALA A 8 9.92 -24.16 45.22
CA ALA A 8 9.56 -22.73 45.09
C ALA A 8 9.92 -22.05 46.45
N GLY A 9 10.17 -20.73 46.50
CA GLY A 9 10.15 -19.87 47.71
C GLY A 9 11.45 -19.04 47.91
N ASP A 10 11.56 -17.82 47.38
CA ASP A 10 11.05 -16.49 47.82
C ASP A 10 11.86 -15.79 48.93
N GLY A 11 12.35 -14.58 48.59
CA GLY A 11 12.24 -13.42 49.47
C GLY A 11 13.53 -12.73 49.95
N GLY A 12 13.83 -11.58 49.33
CA GLY A 12 14.25 -10.37 50.08
C GLY A 12 15.75 -10.16 50.33
N GLY A 13 16.47 -9.70 49.29
CA GLY A 13 17.77 -9.05 49.45
C GLY A 13 17.62 -7.53 49.61
N ILE A 14 18.26 -6.99 50.63
CA ILE A 14 18.40 -5.57 50.97
C ILE A 14 19.41 -4.92 50.00
N ASP A 15 19.15 -3.70 49.49
CA ASP A 15 20.16 -2.63 49.51
C ASP A 15 19.51 -1.25 49.35
N GLU A 16 20.04 -0.33 50.17
CA GLU A 16 19.88 1.11 50.21
C GLU A 16 20.45 1.75 48.91
N HIS A 17 20.34 3.07 48.78
CA HIS A 17 20.88 3.92 47.71
C HIS A 17 19.95 4.24 46.53
N SER A 18 18.80 4.84 46.86
CA SER A 18 18.26 5.90 45.99
C SER A 18 19.18 7.13 46.04
N ILE A 19 19.82 7.49 44.94
CA ILE A 19 20.21 8.89 44.68
C ILE A 19 19.98 9.22 43.19
N GLN A 20 19.10 10.19 42.95
CA GLN A 20 18.99 10.92 41.68
C GLN A 20 20.15 11.90 41.54
N PHE A 21 20.75 11.99 40.34
CA PHE A 21 21.55 13.15 39.97
C PHE A 21 21.07 13.76 38.65
N LEU A 22 20.72 15.04 38.75
CA LEU A 22 20.63 16.03 37.68
C LEU A 22 22.04 16.53 37.38
N GLY A 23 22.42 16.61 36.10
CA GLY A 23 23.65 17.25 35.64
C GLY A 23 23.98 16.84 34.21
N ASP A 24 24.06 17.82 33.32
CA ASP A 24 24.33 17.65 31.89
C ASP A 24 25.72 17.06 31.62
N ASP A 25 25.79 15.78 31.23
CA ASP A 25 27.01 15.15 30.71
C ASP A 25 26.78 14.74 29.25
N VAL A 26 27.46 15.43 28.32
CA VAL A 26 27.51 15.04 26.90
C VAL A 26 28.62 14.00 26.73
N THR A 27 28.23 12.74 26.58
CA THR A 27 29.14 11.64 26.22
C THR A 27 29.41 11.68 24.71
N ALA A 28 30.66 11.88 24.29
CA ALA A 28 31.06 11.77 22.89
C ALA A 28 31.51 10.34 22.57
N VAL A 29 30.90 9.71 21.58
CA VAL A 29 31.30 8.40 21.03
C VAL A 29 31.89 8.64 19.64
N ILE A 30 33.17 8.29 19.46
CA ILE A 30 33.85 8.38 18.16
C ILE A 30 33.83 6.97 17.55
N ARG A 31 33.29 6.85 16.34
CA ARG A 31 33.39 5.62 15.52
C ARG A 31 34.39 5.85 14.40
N TYR A 32 35.21 4.84 14.14
CA TYR A 32 36.13 4.79 13.01
C TYR A 32 35.70 3.59 12.15
N ASP A 33 35.31 3.84 10.90
CA ASP A 33 35.08 2.81 9.89
C ASP A 33 36.07 3.04 8.75
N GLY A 34 36.99 2.11 8.57
CA GLY A 34 38.01 2.17 7.54
C GLY A 34 38.81 0.88 7.50
N ASP A 35 38.35 -0.05 6.67
CA ASP A 35 39.17 -1.14 6.14
C ASP A 35 40.27 -0.54 5.25
N ASP A 36 41.45 -0.29 5.81
CA ASP A 36 42.72 -0.37 5.08
C ASP A 36 43.91 -0.37 6.06
N LEU A 37 44.49 -1.56 6.25
CA LEU A 37 45.83 -1.71 6.78
C LEU A 37 46.83 -1.16 5.75
N SER A 38 47.18 0.12 5.86
CA SER A 38 48.42 0.62 5.28
C SER A 38 49.20 1.43 6.31
N TYR A 39 50.37 0.91 6.65
CA TYR A 39 51.40 1.45 7.54
C TYR A 39 51.50 2.98 7.46
N GLY A 40 50.94 3.67 8.44
CA GLY A 40 51.16 5.07 8.74
C GLY A 40 51.94 5.18 10.04
N ASN A 41 53.26 5.14 9.94
CA ASN A 41 54.19 5.33 11.04
C ASN A 41 54.03 6.76 11.60
N ILE A 42 53.36 6.91 12.74
CA ILE A 42 53.41 8.15 13.54
C ILE A 42 54.21 7.83 14.81
N GLY A 43 55.50 8.15 14.78
CA GLY A 43 56.22 8.56 15.99
C GLY A 43 56.65 7.49 16.99
N GLY A 44 57.09 6.31 16.55
CA GLY A 44 58.13 5.51 17.24
C GLY A 44 58.13 5.47 18.78
N GLN A 45 56.98 5.22 19.40
CA GLN A 45 56.88 4.86 20.81
C GLN A 45 55.93 3.67 20.94
N ASP A 46 56.42 2.59 21.55
CA ASP A 46 55.58 1.51 22.06
C ASP A 46 54.73 2.09 23.20
N LEU A 47 53.46 2.36 22.92
CA LEU A 47 52.47 2.72 23.93
C LEU A 47 51.82 1.41 24.42
N ASP A 48 52.10 1.04 25.68
CA ASP A 48 51.36 0.01 26.41
C ASP A 48 49.91 0.46 26.55
N LEU A 49 49.02 -0.09 25.72
CA LEU A 49 47.58 0.18 25.75
C LEU A 49 46.90 -0.78 26.75
N GLU A 50 47.19 -0.64 28.05
CA GLU A 50 46.50 -1.40 29.11
C GLU A 50 45.08 -0.86 29.43
N GLU A 51 44.63 0.25 28.83
CA GLU A 51 43.30 0.84 29.13
C GLU A 51 42.52 1.31 27.88
N ALA A 52 42.60 0.57 26.76
CA ALA A 52 41.71 0.81 25.62
C ALA A 52 40.35 0.10 25.82
N TYR A 53 39.27 0.87 25.92
CA TYR A 53 37.91 0.34 25.97
C TYR A 53 37.46 -0.15 24.59
N PHE A 54 37.08 -1.44 24.48
CA PHE A 54 36.33 -1.98 23.35
C PHE A 54 34.83 -1.94 23.65
N VAL A 55 34.03 -1.28 22.79
CA VAL A 55 32.56 -1.37 22.85
C VAL A 55 32.07 -2.46 21.90
N LYS A 56 31.20 -3.30 22.47
CA LYS A 56 30.76 -4.61 22.01
C LYS A 56 29.95 -4.57 20.69
N GLY A 57 30.57 -5.13 19.64
CA GLY A 57 30.00 -5.40 18.31
C GLY A 57 30.84 -6.38 17.47
N LEU A 58 32.05 -6.70 17.94
CA LEU A 58 32.86 -7.83 17.48
C LEU A 58 32.95 -8.84 18.64
N ARG A 59 32.51 -10.08 18.36
CA ARG A 59 32.45 -11.32 19.18
C ARG A 59 32.77 -11.32 20.69
N GLU A 60 31.83 -11.92 21.44
CA GLU A 60 31.86 -12.58 22.78
C GLU A 60 32.57 -11.92 23.99
N PRO A 61 31.92 -11.86 25.18
CA PRO A 61 32.58 -11.37 26.40
C PRO A 61 33.29 -12.49 27.15
N SER A 62 34.62 -12.39 27.30
CA SER A 62 35.30 -12.86 28.50
C SER A 62 35.32 -11.74 29.55
N PHE A 63 34.67 -12.02 30.68
CA PHE A 63 34.65 -11.36 31.98
C PHE A 63 35.74 -10.30 32.30
N SER A 64 35.32 -9.14 32.82
CA SER A 64 35.82 -8.56 34.07
C SER A 64 34.80 -7.59 34.67
N VAL A 65 34.77 -7.54 36.00
CA VAL A 65 33.73 -6.94 36.86
C VAL A 65 34.21 -5.59 37.39
N GLY A 66 33.33 -4.58 37.41
CA GLY A 66 33.25 -3.65 38.55
C GLY A 66 34.13 -2.40 38.58
N LYS A 67 34.48 -1.75 37.46
CA LYS A 67 34.96 -0.36 37.48
C LYS A 67 34.44 0.44 36.27
N GLU A 68 33.54 1.39 36.53
CA GLU A 68 33.29 2.50 35.61
C GLU A 68 34.25 3.63 35.97
N THR A 69 35.10 4.03 35.03
CA THR A 69 35.97 5.21 35.18
C THR A 69 35.34 6.34 34.37
N LYS A 70 34.87 7.39 35.07
CA LYS A 70 34.48 8.65 34.45
C LYS A 70 35.75 9.46 34.18
N LEU A 71 36.06 9.71 32.91
CA LEU A 71 37.03 10.73 32.53
C LEU A 71 36.29 12.05 32.30
N THR A 72 36.74 13.11 32.95
CA THR A 72 36.28 14.47 32.74
C THR A 72 36.98 15.09 31.53
N LEU A 73 36.34 16.04 30.83
CA LEU A 73 36.89 16.75 29.66
C LEU A 73 38.22 17.48 29.93
N GLU A 74 38.61 17.63 31.19
CA GLU A 74 39.90 18.21 31.62
C GLU A 74 41.05 17.19 31.59
N GLU A 75 40.75 15.89 31.60
CA GLU A 75 41.74 14.80 31.64
C GLU A 75 42.18 14.34 30.24
N ILE A 76 41.60 14.93 29.18
CA ILE A 76 41.96 14.61 27.80
C ILE A 76 43.25 15.36 27.43
N ASN A 77 44.29 14.60 27.07
CA ASN A 77 45.54 15.14 26.55
C ASN A 77 45.25 16.12 25.38
N PRO A 78 45.64 17.41 25.50
CA PRO A 78 45.29 18.45 24.52
C PRO A 78 45.72 18.15 23.09
N VAL A 79 46.80 17.37 22.92
CA VAL A 79 47.35 17.04 21.60
C VAL A 79 46.46 16.02 20.88
N ALA A 80 46.06 14.94 21.56
CA ALA A 80 45.16 13.92 21.02
C ALA A 80 43.74 14.47 20.77
N PHE A 81 43.29 15.39 21.64
CA PHE A 81 42.04 16.11 21.43
C PHE A 81 42.11 17.00 20.18
N SER A 82 43.26 17.63 19.90
CA SER A 82 43.42 18.53 18.76
C SER A 82 43.34 17.83 17.40
N GLU A 83 43.92 16.63 17.24
CA GLU A 83 43.87 15.88 15.98
C GLU A 83 42.46 15.32 15.71
N THR A 84 41.81 14.85 16.77
CA THR A 84 40.41 14.38 16.75
C THR A 84 39.46 15.53 16.39
N LEU A 85 39.65 16.71 17.00
CA LEU A 85 38.87 17.91 16.75
C LEU A 85 39.12 18.47 15.34
N HIS A 86 40.37 18.43 14.85
CA HIS A 86 40.72 18.86 13.50
C HIS A 86 40.04 18.00 12.43
N SER A 87 39.96 16.69 12.67
CA SER A 87 39.27 15.74 11.81
C SER A 87 37.75 15.98 11.80
N LEU A 88 37.14 16.21 12.97
CA LEU A 88 35.72 16.56 13.11
C LEU A 88 35.35 17.92 12.45
N LEU A 89 36.24 18.90 12.51
CA LEU A 89 36.03 20.22 11.90
C LEU A 89 36.14 20.18 10.36
N GLN A 90 37.00 19.33 9.81
CA GLN A 90 37.02 19.07 8.36
C GLN A 90 35.72 18.42 7.87
N VAL A 91 35.17 17.46 8.64
CA VAL A 91 33.91 16.77 8.32
C VAL A 91 32.70 17.72 8.34
N SER A 92 32.73 18.75 9.19
CA SER A 92 31.67 19.78 9.27
C SER A 92 31.84 20.96 8.32
N GLY A 93 32.85 20.93 7.43
CA GLY A 93 33.05 21.93 6.38
C GLY A 93 33.72 23.22 6.81
N PHE A 94 34.33 23.27 8.01
CA PHE A 94 35.08 24.43 8.49
C PHE A 94 36.59 24.24 8.23
N SER A 95 37.19 25.07 7.37
CA SER A 95 38.65 25.12 7.23
C SER A 95 39.23 26.18 8.17
N TYR A 96 39.98 25.76 9.19
CA TYR A 96 40.78 26.67 10.01
C TYR A 96 42.27 26.49 9.71
N PRO A 97 43.07 27.58 9.64
CA PRO A 97 44.52 27.47 9.56
C PRO A 97 45.03 26.85 10.86
N ALA A 98 45.67 25.67 10.75
CA ALA A 98 46.17 24.87 11.87
C ALA A 98 47.42 25.47 12.56
N SER A 99 47.49 26.79 12.76
CA SER A 99 48.77 27.44 13.02
C SER A 99 48.90 28.27 14.30
N ASN A 100 47.91 28.30 15.21
CA ASN A 100 48.21 28.63 16.61
C ASN A 100 47.17 28.10 17.61
N GLU A 101 47.61 27.99 18.86
CA GLU A 101 46.87 27.48 20.03
C GLU A 101 45.59 28.30 20.34
N ASN A 102 45.58 29.60 20.00
CA ASN A 102 44.40 30.46 20.19
C ASN A 102 43.30 30.12 19.18
N SER A 103 43.63 29.79 17.93
CA SER A 103 42.65 29.37 16.91
C SER A 103 41.94 28.07 17.28
N LEU A 104 42.67 27.14 17.91
CA LEU A 104 42.10 25.89 18.43
C LEU A 104 41.21 26.13 19.66
N LYS A 105 41.55 27.11 20.49
CA LYS A 105 40.75 27.54 21.64
C LYS A 105 39.44 28.20 21.21
N GLU A 106 39.47 29.06 20.19
CA GLU A 106 38.29 29.68 19.57
C GLU A 106 37.37 28.64 18.91
N ALA A 107 37.96 27.66 18.21
CA ALA A 107 37.21 26.56 17.63
C ALA A 107 36.54 25.70 18.70
N ARG A 108 37.25 25.39 19.79
CA ARG A 108 36.71 24.69 20.97
C ARG A 108 35.54 25.45 21.59
N GLU A 109 35.67 26.75 21.83
CA GLU A 109 34.61 27.57 22.44
C GLU A 109 33.37 27.68 21.54
N THR A 110 33.57 27.81 20.22
CA THR A 110 32.49 27.84 19.24
C THR A 110 31.75 26.50 19.18
N LEU A 111 32.48 25.38 19.23
CA LEU A 111 31.89 24.05 19.26
C LEU A 111 31.12 23.80 20.56
N LEU A 112 31.69 24.22 21.71
CA LEU A 112 31.03 24.12 23.02
C LEU A 112 29.71 24.91 23.06
N LYS A 113 29.72 26.14 22.50
CA LYS A 113 28.55 27.00 22.40
C LYS A 113 27.45 26.41 21.52
N ASN A 114 27.81 25.73 20.43
CA ASN A 114 26.87 25.03 19.55
C ASN A 114 26.32 23.72 20.14
N LEU A 115 27.10 23.03 21.00
CA LEU A 115 26.67 21.83 21.71
C LEU A 115 25.73 22.15 22.89
N GLN A 116 25.82 23.37 23.43
CA GLN A 116 24.97 23.88 24.52
C GLN A 116 23.61 24.43 24.04
N THR A 117 23.44 24.73 22.74
CA THR A 117 22.12 25.08 22.20
C THR A 117 21.26 23.81 22.07
N GLN A 118 20.13 23.80 22.79
CA GLN A 118 19.20 22.68 22.96
C GLN A 118 18.56 22.15 21.64
N GLU A 119 18.77 22.83 20.51
CA GLU A 119 18.09 22.57 19.24
C GLU A 119 18.71 21.46 18.35
N LYS A 120 19.81 20.80 18.77
CA LYS A 120 20.48 19.78 17.92
C LYS A 120 20.62 18.38 18.52
N LYS A 121 19.91 18.07 19.61
CA LYS A 121 20.12 16.82 20.36
C LYS A 121 19.28 15.60 19.95
N GLU A 122 18.59 15.62 18.81
CA GLU A 122 17.90 14.40 18.28
C GLU A 122 18.35 13.94 16.89
N GLU A 123 19.24 14.65 16.18
CA GLU A 123 19.46 14.39 14.74
C GLU A 123 20.65 13.47 14.35
N VAL A 124 21.51 13.03 15.28
CA VAL A 124 22.90 12.66 14.89
C VAL A 124 23.23 11.15 14.87
N PHE A 125 22.34 10.21 15.21
CA PHE A 125 22.76 8.78 15.24
C PHE A 125 21.84 7.73 14.59
N ASP A 126 20.91 8.15 13.74
CA ASP A 126 20.13 7.23 12.87
C ASP A 126 20.02 7.78 11.43
N GLU A 127 21.07 8.43 10.89
CA GLU A 127 21.06 8.75 9.46
C GLU A 127 21.17 7.46 8.65
N VAL A 128 20.02 6.92 8.28
CA VAL A 128 19.88 5.88 7.26
C VAL A 128 20.73 6.27 6.05
N ASP A 129 21.76 5.48 5.75
CA ASP A 129 22.60 5.74 4.58
C ASP A 129 21.83 5.36 3.30
N TYR A 130 21.07 6.32 2.80
CA TYR A 130 20.33 6.18 1.55
C TYR A 130 21.23 5.99 0.33
N THR A 131 22.52 6.31 0.43
CA THR A 131 23.51 6.06 -0.63
C THR A 131 23.81 4.58 -0.71
N GLU A 132 24.07 3.94 0.44
CA GLU A 132 24.29 2.50 0.54
C GLU A 132 23.03 1.73 0.11
N ILE A 133 21.85 2.15 0.59
CA ILE A 133 20.56 1.59 0.16
C ILE A 133 20.42 1.66 -1.36
N TYR A 134 20.62 2.84 -1.96
CA TYR A 134 20.53 3.01 -3.41
C TYR A 134 21.56 2.12 -4.14
N ASN A 135 22.78 1.99 -3.61
CA ASN A 135 23.80 1.14 -4.21
C ASN A 135 23.42 -0.35 -4.18
N GLY A 136 22.68 -0.78 -3.15
CA GLY A 136 22.13 -2.14 -3.05
C GLY A 136 20.99 -2.46 -4.02
N PHE A 137 20.36 -1.45 -4.64
CA PHE A 137 19.24 -1.69 -5.56
C PHE A 137 19.70 -2.37 -6.85
N SER A 138 18.84 -3.22 -7.41
CA SER A 138 19.11 -3.80 -8.74
C SER A 138 19.16 -2.74 -9.84
N THR A 139 19.75 -3.08 -10.98
CA THR A 139 19.83 -2.17 -12.14
C THR A 139 18.46 -1.73 -12.64
N ALA A 140 17.45 -2.60 -12.56
CA ALA A 140 16.07 -2.28 -12.94
C ALA A 140 15.48 -1.21 -12.00
N TRP A 141 15.63 -1.41 -10.69
CA TRP A 141 15.19 -0.45 -9.67
C TRP A 141 15.90 0.90 -9.77
N LYS A 142 17.21 0.92 -9.99
CA LYS A 142 17.97 2.17 -10.20
C LYS A 142 17.46 2.93 -11.44
N LYS A 143 17.19 2.22 -12.53
CA LYS A 143 16.63 2.82 -13.75
C LYS A 143 15.23 3.39 -13.52
N PHE A 144 14.36 2.62 -12.85
CA PHE A 144 13.02 3.06 -12.47
C PHE A 144 13.06 4.33 -11.62
N LEU A 145 13.83 4.32 -10.53
CA LEU A 145 13.99 5.47 -9.65
C LEU A 145 14.52 6.72 -10.36
N SER A 146 15.47 6.55 -11.29
CA SER A 146 16.00 7.66 -12.08
C SER A 146 14.93 8.25 -13.01
N ASN A 147 14.13 7.40 -13.65
CA ASN A 147 13.14 7.82 -14.64
C ASN A 147 11.90 8.45 -14.01
N ASP A 148 11.34 7.81 -12.98
CA ASP A 148 10.06 8.18 -12.40
C ASP A 148 10.18 9.12 -11.19
N HIS A 149 11.31 9.06 -10.47
CA HIS A 149 11.50 9.81 -9.23
C HIS A 149 12.71 10.76 -9.23
N GLN A 150 13.49 10.81 -10.32
CA GLN A 150 14.70 11.62 -10.44
C GLN A 150 15.72 11.36 -9.30
N ILE A 151 15.77 10.10 -8.83
CA ILE A 151 16.72 9.64 -7.81
C ILE A 151 17.86 8.91 -8.52
N THR A 152 19.10 9.37 -8.30
CA THR A 152 20.30 8.82 -8.91
C THR A 152 21.41 8.71 -7.87
N ARG A 153 22.51 7.99 -8.15
CA ARG A 153 23.65 7.79 -7.23
C ARG A 153 24.18 9.09 -6.59
N SER A 154 24.08 10.22 -7.26
CA SER A 154 24.62 11.51 -6.78
C SER A 154 23.53 12.47 -6.33
N LYS A 155 22.24 12.10 -6.44
CA LYS A 155 21.15 13.06 -6.29
C LYS A 155 19.91 12.43 -5.65
N ASN A 156 19.34 13.15 -4.69
CA ASN A 156 18.02 12.93 -4.11
C ASN A 156 17.81 11.59 -3.35
N HIS A 157 18.86 10.87 -2.96
CA HIS A 157 18.74 9.59 -2.22
C HIS A 157 17.89 9.66 -0.95
N LYS A 158 17.99 10.75 -0.18
CA LYS A 158 17.14 11.00 1.00
C LYS A 158 15.63 11.09 0.68
N SER A 159 15.25 11.12 -0.59
CA SER A 159 13.85 11.14 -1.04
C SER A 159 13.23 9.74 -1.16
N ILE A 160 14.03 8.66 -1.10
CA ILE A 160 13.51 7.27 -1.15
C ILE A 160 12.45 7.04 -0.06
N SER A 161 12.73 7.48 1.17
CA SER A 161 11.78 7.37 2.30
C SER A 161 10.58 8.31 2.23
N LYS A 162 10.58 9.27 1.31
CA LYS A 162 9.48 10.24 1.13
C LYS A 162 8.48 9.78 0.07
N ILE A 163 8.78 8.76 -0.71
CA ILE A 163 7.89 8.24 -1.75
C ILE A 163 6.68 7.58 -1.08
N THR A 164 5.50 8.10 -1.40
CA THR A 164 4.21 7.59 -0.90
C THR A 164 3.39 6.86 -1.96
N LYS A 165 3.71 7.04 -3.24
CA LYS A 165 3.03 6.40 -4.37
C LYS A 165 4.03 5.85 -5.36
N MET A 166 3.78 4.64 -5.83
CA MET A 166 4.65 3.97 -6.78
C MET A 166 3.85 3.22 -7.84
N TYR A 167 4.26 3.40 -9.11
CA TYR A 167 3.69 2.69 -10.25
C TYR A 167 4.81 1.94 -10.98
N ILE A 168 4.84 0.62 -10.81
CA ILE A 168 5.81 -0.26 -11.47
C ILE A 168 5.14 -0.85 -12.71
N ARG A 169 5.67 -0.47 -13.87
CA ARG A 169 5.18 -0.91 -15.19
C ARG A 169 5.85 -2.23 -15.56
N SER A 170 5.19 -3.01 -16.41
CA SER A 170 5.80 -4.22 -17.00
C SER A 170 7.07 -3.89 -17.79
N SER A 171 7.15 -2.70 -18.38
CA SER A 171 8.34 -2.20 -19.11
C SER A 171 9.55 -1.93 -18.21
N ASP A 172 9.36 -1.77 -16.90
CA ASP A 172 10.43 -1.45 -15.97
C ASP A 172 11.30 -2.68 -15.66
N LYS A 173 10.83 -3.88 -16.05
CA LYS A 173 11.53 -5.17 -15.87
C LYS A 173 11.89 -5.46 -14.42
N ILE A 174 11.13 -4.91 -13.47
CA ILE A 174 11.24 -5.21 -12.04
C ILE A 174 10.46 -6.51 -11.80
N THR A 175 11.18 -7.61 -11.59
CA THR A 175 10.59 -8.93 -11.30
C THR A 175 10.56 -9.26 -9.82
N SER A 176 11.39 -8.61 -9.01
CA SER A 176 11.45 -8.74 -7.56
C SER A 176 11.10 -7.40 -6.90
N ILE A 177 10.30 -7.44 -5.85
CA ILE A 177 9.85 -6.26 -5.11
C ILE A 177 10.53 -6.12 -3.74
N GLN A 178 11.60 -6.87 -3.47
CA GLN A 178 12.29 -6.90 -2.17
C GLN A 178 12.81 -5.52 -1.73
N GLU A 179 13.12 -4.65 -2.68
CA GLU A 179 13.53 -3.26 -2.43
C GLU A 179 12.40 -2.38 -1.86
N LEU A 180 11.12 -2.78 -1.95
CA LEU A 180 10.00 -2.00 -1.38
C LEU A 180 10.12 -1.80 0.14
N LYS A 181 10.88 -2.63 0.85
CA LYS A 181 11.11 -2.51 2.30
C LYS A 181 11.73 -1.18 2.72
N PHE A 182 12.42 -0.49 1.81
CA PHE A 182 13.04 0.80 2.07
C PHE A 182 12.09 1.98 1.90
N PHE A 183 10.87 1.76 1.38
CA PHE A 183 9.87 2.78 1.11
C PHE A 183 8.85 2.81 2.27
N THR A 184 9.33 3.19 3.45
CA THR A 184 8.57 3.10 4.70
C THR A 184 7.30 3.95 4.73
N LYS A 185 7.18 4.98 3.87
CA LYS A 185 5.98 5.84 3.75
C LYS A 185 5.09 5.47 2.56
N LEU A 186 5.29 4.32 1.92
CA LEU A 186 4.50 3.91 0.76
C LEU A 186 3.04 3.63 1.16
N GLU A 187 2.11 4.36 0.56
CA GLU A 187 0.66 4.27 0.79
C GLU A 187 -0.09 3.72 -0.42
N GLU A 188 0.39 4.00 -1.64
CA GLU A 188 -0.23 3.52 -2.89
C GLU A 188 0.79 2.78 -3.76
N LEU A 189 0.44 1.55 -4.16
CA LEU A 189 1.29 0.72 -5.01
C LEU A 189 0.50 0.16 -6.17
N THR A 190 1.02 0.33 -7.38
CA THR A 190 0.50 -0.30 -8.59
C THR A 190 1.57 -1.18 -9.21
N LEU A 191 1.27 -2.47 -9.44
CA LEU A 191 2.16 -3.46 -10.01
C LEU A 191 1.55 -4.05 -11.30
N ASN A 192 2.21 -3.83 -12.44
CA ASN A 192 1.81 -4.44 -13.71
C ASN A 192 2.71 -5.64 -14.05
N GLY A 193 2.13 -6.83 -13.94
CA GLY A 193 2.78 -8.12 -14.13
C GLY A 193 3.09 -8.81 -12.80
N PRO A 194 3.17 -10.15 -12.81
CA PRO A 194 3.47 -10.91 -11.61
C PRO A 194 4.92 -10.68 -11.19
N VAL A 195 5.14 -10.71 -9.88
CA VAL A 195 6.47 -10.67 -9.26
C VAL A 195 6.88 -12.09 -8.88
N THR A 196 8.18 -12.36 -8.80
CA THR A 196 8.69 -13.69 -8.46
C THR A 196 8.37 -14.11 -7.03
N ASP A 197 8.23 -13.14 -6.14
CA ASP A 197 7.90 -13.33 -4.74
C ASP A 197 7.08 -12.13 -4.26
N SER A 198 5.83 -12.39 -3.87
CA SER A 198 4.89 -11.37 -3.41
C SER A 198 4.86 -11.22 -1.89
N SER A 199 5.60 -12.05 -1.14
CA SER A 199 5.55 -12.13 0.34
C SER A 199 5.77 -10.78 1.02
N LEU A 200 6.65 -9.95 0.49
CA LEU A 200 6.96 -8.62 1.03
C LEU A 200 5.73 -7.69 1.08
N LEU A 201 4.71 -7.90 0.24
CA LEU A 201 3.48 -7.09 0.30
C LEU A 201 2.86 -7.12 1.71
N SER A 202 2.98 -8.25 2.43
CA SER A 202 2.49 -8.39 3.81
C SER A 202 3.24 -7.53 4.83
N GLU A 203 4.43 -7.04 4.50
CA GLU A 203 5.26 -6.21 5.37
C GLU A 203 4.99 -4.70 5.19
N LEU A 204 4.27 -4.31 4.12
CA LEU A 204 3.99 -2.91 3.78
C LEU A 204 2.84 -2.35 4.63
N LYS A 205 3.11 -2.13 5.92
CA LYS A 205 2.10 -1.73 6.93
C LYS A 205 1.35 -0.43 6.62
N ASN A 206 1.94 0.48 5.84
CA ASN A 206 1.33 1.77 5.51
C ASN A 206 0.51 1.75 4.22
N LEU A 207 0.45 0.61 3.53
CA LEU A 207 -0.23 0.49 2.26
C LEU A 207 -1.75 0.59 2.44
N LYS A 208 -2.34 1.63 1.84
CA LYS A 208 -3.79 1.92 1.85
C LYS A 208 -4.46 1.51 0.54
N LYS A 209 -3.73 1.63 -0.57
CA LYS A 209 -4.24 1.27 -1.90
C LYS A 209 -3.26 0.37 -2.63
N ILE A 210 -3.78 -0.70 -3.19
CA ILE A 210 -3.02 -1.55 -4.10
C ILE A 210 -3.76 -1.77 -5.41
N GLU A 211 -3.03 -1.75 -6.51
CA GLU A 211 -3.53 -2.11 -7.82
C GLU A 211 -2.62 -3.17 -8.45
N LEU A 212 -3.19 -4.31 -8.79
CA LEU A 212 -2.48 -5.44 -9.37
C LEU A 212 -3.04 -5.75 -10.75
N GLN A 213 -2.17 -5.77 -11.76
CA GLN A 213 -2.56 -6.04 -13.14
C GLN A 213 -1.82 -7.26 -13.68
N ASN A 214 -2.50 -8.18 -14.36
CA ASN A 214 -1.91 -9.39 -14.95
C ASN A 214 -1.30 -10.36 -13.90
N TRP A 215 -1.90 -10.43 -12.71
CA TRP A 215 -1.50 -11.39 -11.65
C TRP A 215 -2.29 -12.69 -11.76
N ASN A 216 -1.81 -13.74 -11.11
CA ASN A 216 -2.59 -14.96 -10.92
C ASN A 216 -3.36 -14.89 -9.60
N LEU A 217 -4.61 -15.37 -9.60
CA LEU A 217 -5.49 -15.43 -8.43
C LEU A 217 -4.84 -16.08 -7.21
N LYS A 218 -4.04 -17.14 -7.42
CA LYS A 218 -3.36 -17.86 -6.32
C LYS A 218 -2.34 -17.02 -5.57
N ASP A 219 -1.77 -16.01 -6.23
CA ASP A 219 -0.70 -15.16 -5.70
C ASP A 219 -1.28 -13.98 -4.88
N LEU A 220 -2.60 -13.79 -4.91
CA LEU A 220 -3.30 -12.71 -4.20
C LEU A 220 -3.49 -12.99 -2.71
N ASN A 221 -3.29 -14.23 -2.25
CA ASN A 221 -3.47 -14.61 -0.84
C ASN A 221 -2.63 -13.76 0.12
N VAL A 222 -1.49 -13.22 -0.32
CA VAL A 222 -0.65 -12.32 0.48
C VAL A 222 -1.38 -11.04 0.91
N LEU A 223 -2.41 -10.61 0.15
CA LEU A 223 -3.20 -9.43 0.48
C LEU A 223 -4.03 -9.60 1.74
N ASN A 224 -4.29 -10.83 2.18
CA ASN A 224 -4.99 -11.10 3.45
C ASN A 224 -4.25 -10.52 4.66
N SER A 225 -2.91 -10.44 4.58
CA SER A 225 -2.07 -9.86 5.64
C SER A 225 -2.02 -8.33 5.59
N CYS A 226 -2.52 -7.69 4.53
CA CYS A 226 -2.49 -6.24 4.34
C CYS A 226 -3.71 -5.59 5.01
N THR A 227 -3.66 -5.44 6.33
CA THR A 227 -4.82 -5.05 7.16
C THR A 227 -5.29 -3.60 7.00
N ASN A 228 -4.43 -2.71 6.51
CA ASN A 228 -4.73 -1.28 6.35
C ASN A 228 -5.23 -0.89 4.95
N LEU A 229 -5.48 -1.87 4.08
CA LEU A 229 -6.02 -1.60 2.75
C LEU A 229 -7.42 -0.99 2.84
N GLU A 230 -7.57 0.19 2.26
CA GLU A 230 -8.83 0.89 2.02
C GLU A 230 -9.37 0.56 0.63
N LYS A 231 -8.47 0.31 -0.34
CA LYS A 231 -8.83 0.07 -1.73
C LYS A 231 -7.94 -0.96 -2.42
N VAL A 232 -8.57 -1.92 -3.10
CA VAL A 232 -7.91 -2.96 -3.90
C VAL A 232 -8.47 -2.93 -5.31
N GLU A 233 -7.61 -2.72 -6.30
CA GLU A 233 -7.95 -2.75 -7.72
C GLU A 233 -7.24 -3.96 -8.36
N LEU A 234 -8.03 -4.83 -8.98
CA LEU A 234 -7.55 -6.07 -9.59
C LEU A 234 -7.94 -6.05 -11.07
N VAL A 235 -6.96 -6.06 -11.96
CA VAL A 235 -7.19 -5.94 -13.41
C VAL A 235 -6.55 -7.11 -14.13
N ASP A 236 -7.29 -7.73 -15.05
CA ASP A 236 -6.80 -8.83 -15.89
C ASP A 236 -6.16 -9.97 -15.08
N ILE A 237 -6.79 -10.31 -13.94
CA ILE A 237 -6.33 -11.40 -13.06
C ILE A 237 -6.66 -12.75 -13.70
N GLN A 238 -5.64 -13.58 -13.84
CA GLN A 238 -5.73 -14.93 -14.40
C GLN A 238 -6.09 -15.96 -13.32
N GLY A 239 -6.67 -17.08 -13.69
CA GLY A 239 -6.97 -18.20 -12.79
C GLY A 239 -8.42 -18.31 -12.34
N PHE A 240 -9.27 -17.34 -12.69
CA PHE A 240 -10.72 -17.43 -12.44
C PHE A 240 -11.42 -18.50 -13.31
N GLU A 241 -10.80 -18.92 -14.41
CA GLU A 241 -11.22 -20.06 -15.23
C GLU A 241 -11.03 -21.43 -14.55
N THR A 242 -10.34 -21.47 -13.41
CA THR A 242 -10.07 -22.70 -12.64
C THR A 242 -11.02 -22.84 -11.45
N ASP A 243 -11.02 -24.02 -10.82
CA ASP A 243 -11.78 -24.31 -9.59
C ASP A 243 -11.14 -23.74 -8.31
N PHE A 244 -10.19 -22.80 -8.43
CA PHE A 244 -9.51 -22.20 -7.29
C PHE A 244 -10.52 -21.59 -6.31
N ASP A 245 -10.33 -21.90 -5.03
CA ASP A 245 -11.16 -21.38 -3.96
C ASP A 245 -10.63 -20.03 -3.46
N CYS A 246 -11.27 -18.94 -3.88
CA CYS A 246 -10.98 -17.59 -3.41
C CYS A 246 -11.94 -17.11 -2.29
N SER A 247 -12.67 -18.02 -1.64
CA SER A 247 -13.60 -17.66 -0.56
C SER A 247 -12.92 -17.02 0.65
N GLY A 248 -11.68 -17.41 0.94
CA GLY A 248 -10.85 -16.81 1.99
C GLY A 248 -10.13 -15.52 1.58
N LEU A 249 -10.22 -15.09 0.31
CA LEU A 249 -9.48 -13.92 -0.16
C LEU A 249 -10.12 -12.64 0.36
N LEU A 250 -9.32 -11.84 1.07
CA LEU A 250 -9.68 -10.58 1.71
C LEU A 250 -10.95 -10.68 2.57
N ASN A 251 -11.19 -11.85 3.20
CA ASN A 251 -12.40 -12.17 3.95
C ASN A 251 -12.65 -11.22 5.16
N GLU A 252 -11.59 -10.75 5.80
CA GLU A 252 -11.64 -9.80 6.93
C GLU A 252 -11.44 -8.34 6.50
N SER A 253 -11.19 -8.09 5.21
CA SER A 253 -10.88 -6.76 4.71
C SER A 253 -12.12 -5.87 4.63
N LYS A 254 -11.96 -4.64 5.12
CA LYS A 254 -12.94 -3.56 4.96
C LYS A 254 -12.74 -2.76 3.66
N ALA A 255 -11.71 -3.08 2.88
CA ALA A 255 -11.41 -2.38 1.63
C ALA A 255 -12.59 -2.43 0.66
N THR A 256 -12.66 -1.43 -0.22
CA THR A 256 -13.39 -1.57 -1.48
C THR A 256 -12.55 -2.39 -2.44
N ILE A 257 -13.12 -3.45 -2.99
CA ILE A 257 -12.42 -4.40 -3.86
C ILE A 257 -13.07 -4.37 -5.24
N HIS A 258 -12.29 -3.94 -6.22
CA HIS A 258 -12.70 -3.84 -7.61
C HIS A 258 -11.99 -4.90 -8.43
N LEU A 259 -12.77 -5.74 -9.10
CA LEU A 259 -12.27 -6.75 -10.02
C LEU A 259 -12.73 -6.42 -11.45
N ASN A 260 -11.76 -6.16 -12.31
CA ASN A 260 -11.98 -5.92 -13.72
C ASN A 260 -11.41 -7.07 -14.55
N LEU A 261 -12.31 -7.83 -15.16
CA LEU A 261 -12.02 -8.93 -16.08
C LEU A 261 -12.49 -8.59 -17.51
N SER A 262 -12.75 -7.31 -17.80
CA SER A 262 -13.34 -6.88 -19.07
C SER A 262 -12.45 -7.24 -20.26
N GLY A 263 -13.06 -7.69 -21.36
CA GLY A 263 -12.35 -8.11 -22.57
C GLY A 263 -11.71 -9.50 -22.48
N THR A 264 -11.74 -10.15 -21.30
CA THR A 264 -11.33 -11.54 -21.16
C THR A 264 -12.39 -12.45 -21.76
N LYS A 265 -11.97 -13.32 -22.68
CA LYS A 265 -12.87 -14.28 -23.34
C LYS A 265 -13.01 -15.51 -22.45
N PHE A 266 -14.19 -15.70 -21.88
CA PHE A 266 -14.52 -16.92 -21.17
C PHE A 266 -15.43 -17.81 -22.03
N GLU A 267 -15.30 -19.13 -21.88
CA GLU A 267 -16.26 -20.08 -22.48
C GLU A 267 -17.62 -20.02 -21.78
N ARG A 268 -17.61 -19.75 -20.48
CA ARG A 268 -18.76 -19.61 -19.60
C ARG A 268 -18.43 -18.63 -18.48
N PHE A 269 -19.42 -18.20 -17.71
CA PHE A 269 -19.15 -17.36 -16.54
C PHE A 269 -18.14 -18.04 -15.58
N PRO A 270 -17.08 -17.35 -15.12
CA PRO A 270 -16.12 -17.91 -14.17
C PRO A 270 -16.72 -18.01 -12.76
N ILE A 271 -17.29 -19.17 -12.40
CA ILE A 271 -18.02 -19.37 -11.14
C ILE A 271 -17.17 -19.07 -9.91
N SER A 272 -15.85 -19.27 -9.98
CA SER A 272 -14.91 -18.94 -8.88
C SER A 272 -15.03 -17.48 -8.45
N VAL A 273 -15.31 -16.52 -9.35
CA VAL A 273 -15.56 -15.10 -9.02
C VAL A 273 -16.67 -14.95 -7.98
N THR A 274 -17.72 -15.79 -8.06
CA THR A 274 -18.86 -15.72 -7.12
C THR A 274 -18.53 -16.23 -5.71
N ARG A 275 -17.33 -16.80 -5.51
CA ARG A 275 -16.81 -17.15 -4.19
C ARG A 275 -16.06 -15.99 -3.53
N PHE A 276 -15.72 -14.92 -4.25
CA PHE A 276 -15.01 -13.77 -3.69
C PHE A 276 -15.96 -12.83 -2.93
N GLN A 277 -16.35 -13.23 -1.71
CA GLN A 277 -17.48 -12.66 -0.96
C GLN A 277 -17.39 -11.15 -0.66
N ASN A 278 -16.18 -10.59 -0.57
CA ASN A 278 -15.98 -9.18 -0.25
C ASN A 278 -15.86 -8.26 -1.46
N LEU A 279 -16.12 -8.77 -2.66
CA LEU A 279 -16.07 -7.97 -3.87
C LEU A 279 -17.13 -6.86 -3.85
N THR A 280 -16.70 -5.61 -4.07
CA THR A 280 -17.60 -4.44 -4.09
C THR A 280 -17.90 -3.94 -5.50
N SER A 281 -17.02 -4.22 -6.47
CA SER A 281 -17.25 -3.90 -7.88
C SER A 281 -16.75 -5.02 -8.77
N LEU A 282 -17.58 -5.46 -9.72
CA LEU A 282 -17.26 -6.49 -10.69
C LEU A 282 -17.50 -5.98 -12.12
N SER A 283 -16.48 -6.04 -12.96
CA SER A 283 -16.60 -5.76 -14.39
C SER A 283 -16.27 -6.99 -15.22
N LEU A 284 -17.25 -7.42 -16.01
CA LEU A 284 -17.20 -8.53 -16.98
C LEU A 284 -17.69 -8.04 -18.35
N ARG A 285 -17.28 -6.82 -18.73
CA ARG A 285 -17.69 -6.22 -20.00
C ARG A 285 -16.98 -6.92 -21.16
N ASP A 286 -17.66 -7.12 -22.28
CA ASP A 286 -17.08 -7.71 -23.50
C ASP A 286 -16.40 -9.08 -23.26
N CYS A 287 -17.07 -9.94 -22.48
CA CYS A 287 -16.58 -11.26 -22.10
C CYS A 287 -17.22 -12.40 -22.89
N LYS A 288 -18.15 -12.07 -23.82
CA LYS A 288 -18.97 -13.02 -24.60
C LYS A 288 -19.87 -13.94 -23.76
N LEU A 289 -20.27 -13.49 -22.57
CA LEU A 289 -21.11 -14.29 -21.68
C LEU A 289 -22.52 -14.45 -22.26
N SER A 290 -23.02 -15.69 -22.28
CA SER A 290 -24.42 -16.00 -22.63
C SER A 290 -25.34 -16.12 -21.41
N GLU A 291 -24.75 -16.33 -20.22
CA GLU A 291 -25.48 -16.47 -18.96
C GLU A 291 -24.66 -15.94 -17.77
N VAL A 292 -25.38 -15.63 -16.68
CA VAL A 292 -24.82 -15.35 -15.35
C VAL A 292 -25.39 -16.39 -14.38
N PRO A 293 -24.57 -17.08 -13.57
CA PRO A 293 -25.03 -18.16 -12.72
C PRO A 293 -25.79 -17.64 -11.51
N GLU A 294 -26.67 -18.48 -10.94
CA GLU A 294 -27.40 -18.18 -9.69
C GLU A 294 -26.46 -17.93 -8.48
N SER A 295 -25.20 -18.36 -8.56
CA SER A 295 -24.22 -18.07 -7.52
C SER A 295 -23.81 -16.59 -7.46
N ILE A 296 -24.17 -15.75 -8.46
CA ILE A 296 -23.90 -14.31 -8.40
C ILE A 296 -24.52 -13.66 -7.15
N GLY A 297 -25.65 -14.20 -6.67
CA GLY A 297 -26.29 -13.74 -5.44
C GLY A 297 -25.45 -13.90 -4.17
N ASN A 298 -24.32 -14.62 -4.21
CA ASN A 298 -23.40 -14.75 -3.09
C ASN A 298 -22.58 -13.47 -2.82
N LEU A 299 -22.47 -12.57 -3.80
CA LEU A 299 -21.67 -11.34 -3.69
C LEU A 299 -22.40 -10.25 -2.90
N LYS A 300 -22.70 -10.49 -1.62
CA LYS A 300 -23.58 -9.63 -0.80
C LYS A 300 -23.08 -8.20 -0.59
N ARG A 301 -21.80 -7.94 -0.82
CA ARG A 301 -21.18 -6.60 -0.75
C ARG A 301 -21.07 -5.90 -2.10
N LEU A 302 -21.60 -6.47 -3.17
CA LEU A 302 -21.47 -5.92 -4.51
C LEU A 302 -22.30 -4.63 -4.65
N ILE A 303 -21.63 -3.54 -5.00
CA ILE A 303 -22.21 -2.20 -5.18
C ILE A 303 -22.34 -1.87 -6.67
N ASN A 304 -21.36 -2.30 -7.47
CA ASN A 304 -21.32 -2.05 -8.92
C ASN A 304 -21.15 -3.35 -9.69
N LEU A 305 -22.00 -3.55 -10.71
CA LEU A 305 -21.92 -4.69 -11.62
C LEU A 305 -22.00 -4.23 -13.07
N TYR A 306 -20.97 -4.57 -13.84
CA TYR A 306 -20.89 -4.22 -15.25
C TYR A 306 -20.85 -5.48 -16.13
N LEU A 307 -21.90 -5.65 -16.94
CA LEU A 307 -22.12 -6.79 -17.84
C LEU A 307 -22.30 -6.33 -19.29
N ASP A 308 -21.83 -5.12 -19.62
CA ASP A 308 -21.97 -4.53 -20.95
C ASP A 308 -21.34 -5.39 -22.05
N LYS A 309 -21.89 -5.32 -23.26
CA LYS A 309 -21.33 -5.97 -24.46
C LYS A 309 -21.19 -7.48 -24.33
N ASN A 310 -22.20 -8.15 -23.77
CA ASN A 310 -22.26 -9.60 -23.72
C ASN A 310 -23.39 -10.14 -24.62
N GLN A 311 -23.75 -11.41 -24.47
CA GLN A 311 -24.82 -12.08 -25.20
C GLN A 311 -25.96 -12.49 -24.24
N LEU A 312 -26.16 -11.73 -23.16
CA LEU A 312 -27.12 -12.04 -22.11
C LEU A 312 -28.54 -11.73 -22.57
N THR A 313 -29.44 -12.70 -22.44
CA THR A 313 -30.89 -12.54 -22.71
C THR A 313 -31.72 -12.48 -21.43
N THR A 314 -31.15 -12.95 -20.30
CA THR A 314 -31.77 -12.95 -18.97
C THR A 314 -30.70 -12.75 -17.89
N LEU A 315 -31.14 -12.53 -16.64
CA LEU A 315 -30.31 -12.52 -15.45
C LEU A 315 -30.92 -13.45 -14.39
N PRO A 316 -30.10 -14.13 -13.58
CA PRO A 316 -30.57 -15.10 -12.59
C PRO A 316 -31.39 -14.41 -11.49
N THR A 317 -32.35 -15.14 -10.91
CA THR A 317 -33.26 -14.61 -9.89
C THR A 317 -32.52 -14.13 -8.64
N SER A 318 -31.44 -14.82 -8.27
CA SER A 318 -30.54 -14.45 -7.16
C SER A 318 -29.89 -13.08 -7.31
N LEU A 319 -29.79 -12.50 -8.51
CA LEU A 319 -29.31 -11.13 -8.68
C LEU A 319 -30.17 -10.15 -7.86
N GLY A 320 -31.48 -10.38 -7.80
CA GLY A 320 -32.41 -9.56 -7.01
C GLY A 320 -32.14 -9.58 -5.50
N THR A 321 -31.27 -10.47 -5.02
CA THR A 321 -30.86 -10.57 -3.60
C THR A 321 -29.64 -9.71 -3.23
N LEU A 322 -29.09 -8.97 -4.19
CA LEU A 322 -27.93 -8.09 -3.99
C LEU A 322 -28.37 -6.74 -3.43
N GLU A 323 -28.65 -6.70 -2.13
CA GLU A 323 -29.21 -5.53 -1.45
C GLU A 323 -28.33 -4.28 -1.50
N GLN A 324 -27.02 -4.42 -1.68
CA GLN A 324 -26.09 -3.28 -1.77
C GLN A 324 -25.86 -2.78 -3.20
N LEU A 325 -26.44 -3.44 -4.22
CA LEU A 325 -26.18 -3.09 -5.61
C LEU A 325 -26.86 -1.76 -5.95
N THR A 326 -26.05 -0.78 -6.36
CA THR A 326 -26.50 0.57 -6.72
C THR A 326 -26.30 0.89 -8.19
N GLN A 327 -25.34 0.23 -8.86
CA GLN A 327 -25.07 0.44 -10.28
C GLN A 327 -25.11 -0.88 -11.04
N LEU A 328 -25.98 -0.97 -12.03
CA LEU A 328 -26.09 -2.10 -12.94
C LEU A 328 -26.01 -1.61 -14.38
N HIS A 329 -25.01 -2.11 -15.10
CA HIS A 329 -24.82 -1.82 -16.51
C HIS A 329 -24.95 -3.10 -17.32
N ILE A 330 -25.91 -3.10 -18.24
CA ILE A 330 -26.27 -4.21 -19.12
C ILE A 330 -26.39 -3.73 -20.58
N ASP A 331 -25.64 -2.68 -20.95
CA ASP A 331 -25.68 -2.11 -22.29
C ASP A 331 -25.23 -3.13 -23.33
N SER A 332 -25.71 -3.00 -24.56
CA SER A 332 -25.27 -3.81 -25.71
C SER A 332 -25.40 -5.32 -25.46
N ASN A 333 -26.56 -5.74 -24.99
CA ASN A 333 -26.95 -7.15 -24.89
C ASN A 333 -28.23 -7.40 -25.72
N PRO A 334 -28.64 -8.65 -25.95
CA PRO A 334 -29.89 -8.97 -26.63
C PRO A 334 -31.12 -9.04 -25.68
N PHE A 335 -31.20 -8.22 -24.63
CA PHE A 335 -32.37 -8.22 -23.74
C PHE A 335 -33.62 -7.72 -24.48
N THR A 336 -34.74 -8.46 -24.37
CA THR A 336 -36.05 -8.10 -24.98
C THR A 336 -37.02 -7.46 -23.97
N THR A 337 -36.72 -7.57 -22.69
CA THR A 337 -37.38 -6.94 -21.53
C THR A 337 -36.34 -6.70 -20.43
N ILE A 338 -36.66 -5.91 -19.42
CA ILE A 338 -35.86 -5.84 -18.18
C ILE A 338 -36.11 -7.13 -17.36
N PRO A 339 -35.09 -7.89 -16.96
CA PRO A 339 -35.27 -9.11 -16.17
C PRO A 339 -35.90 -8.83 -14.79
N ASP A 340 -36.81 -9.71 -14.33
CA ASP A 340 -37.51 -9.58 -13.05
C ASP A 340 -36.56 -9.42 -11.84
N ALA A 341 -35.40 -10.06 -11.91
CA ALA A 341 -34.37 -9.96 -10.89
C ALA A 341 -33.87 -8.50 -10.70
N VAL A 342 -33.79 -7.71 -11.78
CA VAL A 342 -33.39 -6.29 -11.72
C VAL A 342 -34.46 -5.47 -11.01
N LEU A 343 -35.73 -5.79 -11.22
CA LEU A 343 -36.89 -5.08 -10.66
C LEU A 343 -37.02 -5.29 -9.13
N SER A 344 -36.28 -6.26 -8.59
CA SER A 344 -36.21 -6.55 -7.16
C SER A 344 -35.12 -5.74 -6.42
N LEU A 345 -34.25 -5.03 -7.14
CA LEU A 345 -33.11 -4.29 -6.59
C LEU A 345 -33.54 -2.92 -6.02
N LYS A 346 -34.06 -2.91 -4.79
CA LYS A 346 -34.64 -1.71 -4.15
C LYS A 346 -33.67 -0.52 -3.97
N ASN A 347 -32.36 -0.80 -3.90
CA ASN A 347 -31.32 0.22 -3.73
C ASN A 347 -30.62 0.61 -5.05
N LEU A 348 -31.10 0.10 -6.19
CA LEU A 348 -30.52 0.43 -7.49
C LEU A 348 -30.73 1.91 -7.80
N LYS A 349 -29.63 2.62 -8.07
CA LYS A 349 -29.59 4.05 -8.41
C LYS A 349 -29.37 4.29 -9.90
N THR A 350 -28.61 3.41 -10.54
CA THR A 350 -28.29 3.54 -11.97
C THR A 350 -28.55 2.23 -12.69
N LEU A 351 -29.40 2.29 -13.71
CA LEU A 351 -29.65 1.21 -14.65
C LEU A 351 -29.35 1.67 -16.08
N LEU A 352 -28.26 1.19 -16.65
CA LEU A 352 -27.93 1.42 -18.05
C LEU A 352 -28.25 0.15 -18.85
N ALA A 353 -29.21 0.25 -19.76
CA ALA A 353 -29.69 -0.84 -20.62
C ALA A 353 -29.83 -0.37 -22.08
N ARG A 354 -28.83 0.38 -22.55
CA ARG A 354 -28.78 0.97 -23.90
C ARG A 354 -28.44 -0.09 -24.95
N TRP A 355 -28.83 0.15 -26.19
CA TRP A 355 -28.49 -0.73 -27.33
C TRP A 355 -28.92 -2.19 -27.08
N ASN A 356 -30.14 -2.37 -26.58
CA ASN A 356 -30.76 -3.67 -26.37
C ASN A 356 -31.95 -3.83 -27.35
N GLN A 357 -32.75 -4.88 -27.15
CA GLN A 357 -33.96 -5.15 -27.93
C GLN A 357 -35.23 -4.99 -27.07
N ILE A 358 -35.16 -4.16 -26.02
CA ILE A 358 -36.23 -4.03 -25.03
C ILE A 358 -37.46 -3.43 -25.70
N SER A 359 -38.53 -4.21 -25.78
CA SER A 359 -39.77 -3.86 -26.47
C SER A 359 -40.85 -3.34 -25.53
N THR A 360 -40.79 -3.73 -24.26
CA THR A 360 -41.72 -3.31 -23.21
C THR A 360 -40.99 -3.11 -21.89
N LEU A 361 -41.55 -2.27 -21.02
CA LEU A 361 -41.16 -2.23 -19.60
C LEU A 361 -42.30 -2.82 -18.75
N PRO A 362 -42.01 -3.75 -17.84
CA PRO A 362 -42.99 -4.27 -16.90
C PRO A 362 -43.45 -3.20 -15.91
N ASN A 363 -44.66 -3.35 -15.34
CA ASN A 363 -45.20 -2.39 -14.37
C ASN A 363 -44.34 -2.27 -13.11
N GLU A 364 -43.65 -3.35 -12.77
CA GLU A 364 -42.72 -3.50 -11.64
C GLU A 364 -41.50 -2.57 -11.76
N ILE A 365 -41.26 -1.93 -12.92
CA ILE A 365 -40.24 -0.87 -13.02
C ILE A 365 -40.47 0.23 -11.98
N GLY A 366 -41.74 0.52 -11.66
CA GLY A 366 -42.12 1.50 -10.63
C GLY A 366 -41.70 1.11 -9.20
N ASN A 367 -41.22 -0.12 -8.97
CA ASN A 367 -40.69 -0.55 -7.67
C ASN A 367 -39.28 0.00 -7.39
N LEU A 368 -38.55 0.43 -8.42
CA LEU A 368 -37.19 0.97 -8.31
C LEU A 368 -37.19 2.42 -7.83
N THR A 369 -37.78 2.67 -6.66
CA THR A 369 -37.99 4.02 -6.10
C THR A 369 -36.70 4.79 -5.80
N SER A 370 -35.57 4.08 -5.64
CA SER A 370 -34.23 4.66 -5.47
C SER A 370 -33.52 5.00 -6.77
N LEU A 371 -34.11 4.69 -7.93
CA LEU A 371 -33.47 4.85 -9.23
C LEU A 371 -33.34 6.34 -9.58
N GLU A 372 -32.12 6.78 -9.82
CA GLU A 372 -31.74 8.16 -10.13
C GLU A 372 -31.48 8.35 -11.63
N ASP A 373 -30.93 7.33 -12.30
CA ASP A 373 -30.58 7.34 -13.73
C ASP A 373 -31.05 6.05 -14.42
N LEU A 374 -31.99 6.19 -15.36
CA LEU A 374 -32.50 5.11 -16.20
C LEU A 374 -32.18 5.40 -17.67
N ASN A 375 -31.31 4.61 -18.29
CA ASN A 375 -30.97 4.80 -19.69
C ASN A 375 -31.36 3.61 -20.56
N LEU A 376 -32.37 3.82 -21.40
CA LEU A 376 -32.96 2.87 -22.35
C LEU A 376 -32.78 3.36 -23.79
N HIS A 377 -31.75 4.17 -24.05
CA HIS A 377 -31.39 4.62 -25.40
C HIS A 377 -31.22 3.45 -26.37
N ASP A 378 -31.74 3.61 -27.60
CA ASP A 378 -31.57 2.64 -28.69
C ASP A 378 -32.14 1.26 -28.32
N ASN A 379 -33.47 1.20 -28.18
CA ASN A 379 -34.27 0.02 -27.85
C ASN A 379 -35.52 -0.04 -28.75
N GLN A 380 -36.49 -0.90 -28.44
CA GLN A 380 -37.70 -1.13 -29.23
C GLN A 380 -38.98 -0.67 -28.54
N LEU A 381 -38.90 0.22 -27.54
CA LEU A 381 -40.06 0.67 -26.76
C LEU A 381 -41.02 1.50 -27.64
N SER A 382 -42.30 1.13 -27.64
CA SER A 382 -43.38 1.91 -28.27
C SER A 382 -44.27 2.63 -27.26
N SER A 383 -44.23 2.22 -25.99
CA SER A 383 -44.98 2.82 -24.87
C SER A 383 -44.21 2.65 -23.56
N LEU A 384 -44.65 3.36 -22.52
CA LEU A 384 -44.16 3.20 -21.15
C LEU A 384 -45.33 2.86 -20.21
N PRO A 385 -45.12 2.04 -19.17
CA PRO A 385 -46.15 1.78 -18.17
C PRO A 385 -46.41 3.04 -17.35
N THR A 386 -47.65 3.22 -16.88
CA THR A 386 -48.00 4.37 -16.02
C THR A 386 -47.25 4.37 -14.70
N THR A 387 -46.85 3.19 -14.21
CA THR A 387 -46.06 3.03 -12.98
C THR A 387 -44.66 3.64 -13.06
N ILE A 388 -44.18 4.04 -14.25
CA ILE A 388 -42.91 4.78 -14.36
C ILE A 388 -42.93 6.06 -13.52
N GLN A 389 -44.10 6.68 -13.33
CA GLN A 389 -44.28 7.86 -12.47
C GLN A 389 -43.91 7.62 -10.99
N ASN A 390 -43.82 6.35 -10.56
CA ASN A 390 -43.43 5.97 -9.20
C ASN A 390 -41.91 6.02 -8.97
N LEU A 391 -41.10 6.23 -10.01
CA LEU A 391 -39.65 6.43 -9.91
C LEU A 391 -39.33 7.80 -9.29
N SER A 392 -39.61 7.93 -8.00
CA SER A 392 -39.60 9.22 -7.28
C SER A 392 -38.24 9.89 -7.15
N SER A 393 -37.15 9.13 -7.31
CA SER A 393 -35.77 9.64 -7.23
C SER A 393 -35.16 9.91 -8.60
N LEU A 394 -35.89 9.68 -9.69
CA LEU A 394 -35.35 9.73 -11.04
C LEU A 394 -35.04 11.16 -11.46
N THR A 395 -33.78 11.40 -11.83
CA THR A 395 -33.29 12.71 -12.29
C THR A 395 -32.83 12.67 -13.75
N LYS A 396 -32.61 11.48 -14.29
CA LYS A 396 -32.17 11.28 -15.68
C LYS A 396 -32.90 10.11 -16.30
N ILE A 397 -33.48 10.36 -17.48
CA ILE A 397 -34.12 9.32 -18.29
C ILE A 397 -33.66 9.42 -19.75
N GLY A 398 -33.11 8.33 -20.27
CA GLY A 398 -32.68 8.21 -21.67
C GLY A 398 -33.64 7.34 -22.47
N LEU A 399 -34.41 7.94 -23.40
CA LEU A 399 -35.39 7.22 -24.23
C LEU A 399 -35.19 7.41 -25.74
N SER A 400 -34.15 8.14 -26.15
CA SER A 400 -33.91 8.42 -27.56
C SER A 400 -33.65 7.14 -28.37
N LYS A 401 -33.99 7.16 -29.66
CA LYS A 401 -33.92 6.01 -30.58
C LYS A 401 -34.75 4.80 -30.15
N ASN A 402 -35.95 5.02 -29.65
CA ASN A 402 -36.97 3.99 -29.46
C ASN A 402 -38.02 4.05 -30.59
N LYS A 403 -39.13 3.32 -30.44
CA LYS A 403 -40.22 3.18 -31.43
C LYS A 403 -41.49 3.95 -31.04
N PHE A 404 -41.37 5.01 -30.26
CA PHE A 404 -42.48 5.88 -29.90
C PHE A 404 -43.03 6.58 -31.15
N SER A 405 -44.30 6.33 -31.48
CA SER A 405 -45.03 7.07 -32.52
C SER A 405 -45.60 8.40 -32.01
N GLU A 406 -45.80 8.49 -30.70
CA GLU A 406 -46.34 9.64 -29.98
C GLU A 406 -45.45 9.98 -28.79
N PHE A 407 -45.66 11.16 -28.21
CA PHE A 407 -44.95 11.53 -26.99
C PHE A 407 -45.37 10.60 -25.83
N PRO A 408 -44.42 9.98 -25.10
CA PRO A 408 -44.77 9.03 -24.04
C PRO A 408 -45.29 9.76 -22.79
N GLU A 409 -46.59 10.08 -22.76
CA GLU A 409 -47.25 10.84 -21.68
C GLU A 409 -46.90 10.44 -20.24
N PRO A 410 -46.67 9.15 -19.88
CA PRO A 410 -46.29 8.78 -18.52
C PRO A 410 -45.05 9.51 -17.96
N ILE A 411 -44.15 9.99 -18.82
CA ILE A 411 -42.97 10.74 -18.35
C ILE A 411 -43.31 12.15 -17.86
N LEU A 412 -44.47 12.72 -18.22
CA LEU A 412 -44.91 14.04 -17.74
C LEU A 412 -45.17 14.06 -16.23
N TYR A 413 -45.40 12.89 -15.64
CA TYR A 413 -45.68 12.73 -14.22
C TYR A 413 -44.43 12.43 -13.38
N LEU A 414 -43.26 12.35 -14.01
CA LEU A 414 -41.98 12.22 -13.32
C LEU A 414 -41.59 13.57 -12.71
N LYS A 415 -41.04 13.54 -11.50
CA LYS A 415 -40.53 14.74 -10.78
C LYS A 415 -39.04 14.94 -11.08
N ILE A 416 -38.67 15.08 -12.35
CA ILE A 416 -37.29 15.18 -12.84
C ILE A 416 -36.74 16.60 -12.72
#